data_AF-R4LU87-F1
#
_entry.id   AF-R4LU87-F1
#
_cell.length_a   1.000
_cell.length_b   1.000
_cell.length_c   1.000
_cell.angle_alpha   90.00
_cell.angle_beta   90.00
_cell.angle_gamma   90.00
#
_symmetry.space_group_name_H-M   'P 1'
#
loop_
_entity.id
_entity.type
_entity.pdbx_description
1 polymer ?
#
loop_
_entity_poly.entity_id
_entity_poly.type
_entity_poly.pdbx_seq_one_letter_code
_entity_poly.pdbx_strand_id
1 'polypeptide(L)'
;MRTEGDSWDITTSVGSTALFVATARALEAQKSDPLVVDPYAEAFCRAVGGSWADVLDGKLPDHKLKSTDFGEHFVNFQGARTKYFDEYFRRAAAAGARQVVILAAGLDSRAYRLPWPDGTTVFELDRPQVLDFKREVLASHGAQPRALRREIAVDLRDDWPQALRDSGFDAAAPSAWIAEGLLIYLPATAQERLFTGIDALAGRRSHVAVEDGAPMGPDEYAAKVEEERAAIAEGAEEHPFFQLVYNERCAPAAEWFGRARLDRGRYAVERLPRSGGSPGTRTGIRSRADVRPQHPGQCRPRLTAHRSRCRHPGLHNENHVQ
;
A
#
# COMPACT_ATOMS: atom_id res chain seq x y z
N MET A 1 0.87 28.44 -14.32
CA MET A 1 -0.12 28.28 -13.23
C MET A 1 -1.05 27.16 -13.66
N ARG A 2 -1.10 26.05 -12.91
CA ARG A 2 -1.98 24.92 -13.25
C ARG A 2 -3.45 25.32 -13.06
N THR A 3 -4.34 24.67 -13.79
CA THR A 3 -5.79 24.83 -13.60
C THR A 3 -6.44 23.48 -13.33
N GLU A 4 -7.66 23.47 -12.79
CA GLU A 4 -8.40 22.26 -12.43
C GLU A 4 -8.71 21.34 -13.63
N GLY A 5 -8.39 21.71 -14.87
CA GLY A 5 -8.78 21.00 -16.10
C GLY A 5 -7.66 20.26 -16.85
N ASP A 6 -6.44 20.14 -16.30
CA ASP A 6 -5.33 19.52 -17.04
C ASP A 6 -5.64 18.06 -17.45
N SER A 7 -5.39 17.70 -18.71
CA SER A 7 -5.49 16.33 -19.23
C SER A 7 -4.17 15.57 -19.11
N TRP A 8 -4.23 14.25 -19.04
CA TRP A 8 -3.10 13.41 -18.64
C TRP A 8 -2.91 12.22 -19.58
N ASP A 9 -1.66 11.91 -19.89
CA ASP A 9 -1.22 10.63 -20.45
C ASP A 9 -0.36 9.89 -19.41
N ILE A 10 -0.20 8.57 -19.52
CA ILE A 10 0.61 7.76 -18.58
C ILE A 10 2.06 8.23 -18.52
N THR A 11 2.55 8.88 -19.57
CA THR A 11 3.91 9.42 -19.63
C THR A 11 4.03 10.87 -19.14
N THR A 12 2.92 11.56 -18.86
CA THR A 12 2.92 12.98 -18.50
C THR A 12 2.35 13.25 -17.11
N SER A 13 2.92 14.25 -16.44
CA SER A 13 2.41 14.81 -15.18
C SER A 13 2.22 13.71 -14.10
N VAL A 14 1.03 13.46 -13.55
CA VAL A 14 0.82 12.42 -12.51
C VAL A 14 1.04 10.99 -13.04
N GLY A 15 0.83 10.74 -14.34
CA GLY A 15 1.17 9.45 -14.96
C GLY A 15 2.66 9.14 -14.84
N SER A 16 3.51 10.15 -15.05
CA SER A 16 4.95 10.06 -14.85
C SER A 16 5.32 9.75 -13.39
N THR A 17 4.56 10.26 -12.41
CA THR A 17 4.74 9.91 -10.99
C THR A 17 4.42 8.43 -10.74
N ALA A 18 3.32 7.92 -11.31
CA ALA A 18 2.92 6.53 -11.15
C ALA A 18 3.99 5.57 -11.68
N LEU A 19 4.60 5.90 -12.83
CA LEU A 19 5.74 5.17 -13.38
C LEU A 19 7.01 5.30 -12.51
N PHE A 20 7.30 6.48 -11.97
CA PHE A 20 8.45 6.69 -11.08
C PHE A 20 8.36 5.82 -9.82
N VAL A 21 7.17 5.78 -9.21
CA VAL A 21 6.84 4.95 -8.05
C VAL A 21 6.84 3.45 -8.39
N ALA A 22 6.31 3.05 -9.55
CA ALA A 22 6.37 1.66 -10.01
C ALA A 22 7.82 1.21 -10.28
N THR A 23 8.63 2.05 -10.89
CA THR A 23 10.06 1.81 -11.12
C THR A 23 10.79 1.62 -9.79
N ALA A 24 10.50 2.44 -8.78
CA ALA A 24 11.05 2.27 -7.45
C ALA A 24 10.65 0.92 -6.80
N ARG A 25 9.40 0.45 -7.00
CA ARG A 25 8.99 -0.90 -6.56
C ARG A 25 9.69 -2.02 -7.32
N ALA A 26 9.93 -1.85 -8.62
CA ALA A 26 10.71 -2.81 -9.41
C ALA A 26 12.17 -2.87 -8.93
N LEU A 27 12.79 -1.72 -8.64
CA LEU A 27 14.13 -1.64 -8.06
C LEU A 27 14.20 -2.25 -6.65
N GLU A 28 13.17 -2.04 -5.82
CA GLU A 28 13.04 -2.72 -4.53
C GLU A 28 13.06 -4.23 -4.69
N ALA A 29 12.29 -4.77 -5.66
CA ALA A 29 12.23 -6.19 -5.94
C ALA A 29 13.55 -6.79 -6.48
N GLN A 30 14.44 -5.96 -7.06
CA GLN A 30 15.77 -6.37 -7.54
C GLN A 30 16.84 -6.45 -6.43
N LYS A 31 16.54 -6.00 -5.20
CA LYS A 31 17.48 -6.11 -4.08
C LYS A 31 17.76 -7.57 -3.73
N SER A 32 18.92 -7.81 -3.13
CA SER A 32 19.29 -9.14 -2.64
C SER A 32 18.39 -9.64 -1.49
N ASP A 33 17.87 -8.72 -0.69
CA ASP A 33 16.91 -8.97 0.39
C ASP A 33 15.76 -7.94 0.30
N PRO A 34 14.79 -8.14 -0.60
CA PRO A 34 13.71 -7.17 -0.82
C PRO A 34 12.71 -7.22 0.34
N LEU A 35 12.28 -6.05 0.82
CA LEU A 35 11.27 -5.93 1.87
C LEU A 35 9.89 -6.39 1.41
N VAL A 36 9.61 -6.21 0.12
CA VAL A 36 8.38 -6.61 -0.57
C VAL A 36 8.64 -6.78 -2.06
N VAL A 37 7.90 -7.67 -2.71
CA VAL A 37 7.99 -7.91 -4.15
C VAL A 37 6.65 -7.60 -4.81
N ASP A 38 6.68 -6.67 -5.75
CA ASP A 38 5.62 -6.46 -6.74
C ASP A 38 6.07 -7.09 -8.07
N PRO A 39 5.61 -8.31 -8.42
CA PRO A 39 6.10 -9.02 -9.59
C PRO A 39 5.68 -8.37 -10.92
N TYR A 40 4.80 -7.36 -10.88
CA TYR A 40 4.28 -6.69 -12.07
C TYR A 40 4.82 -5.27 -12.24
N ALA A 41 5.53 -4.72 -11.24
CA ALA A 41 6.05 -3.36 -11.30
C ALA A 41 6.96 -3.14 -12.52
N GLU A 42 7.87 -4.10 -12.77
CA GLU A 42 8.79 -4.06 -13.91
C GLU A 42 8.07 -4.13 -15.26
N ALA A 43 6.96 -4.87 -15.35
CA ALA A 43 6.18 -5.00 -16.57
C ALA A 43 5.65 -3.64 -17.06
N PHE A 44 5.20 -2.77 -16.13
CA PHE A 44 4.75 -1.43 -16.49
C PHE A 44 5.88 -0.57 -17.03
N CYS A 45 7.06 -0.61 -16.40
CA CYS A 45 8.24 0.14 -16.84
C CYS A 45 8.68 -0.32 -18.24
N ARG A 46 8.69 -1.64 -18.49
CA ARG A 46 9.06 -2.21 -19.78
C ARG A 46 8.05 -1.93 -20.89
N ALA A 47 6.76 -1.90 -20.56
CA ALA A 47 5.71 -1.56 -21.52
C ALA A 47 5.83 -0.11 -22.03
N VAL A 48 6.26 0.83 -21.19
CA VAL A 48 6.58 2.19 -21.62
C VAL A 48 7.92 2.25 -22.36
N GLY A 49 8.91 1.47 -21.91
CA GLY A 49 10.24 1.42 -22.52
C GLY A 49 11.08 2.66 -22.22
N GLY A 50 12.12 2.88 -23.04
CA GLY A 50 13.05 4.00 -22.90
C GLY A 50 13.74 4.02 -21.53
N SER A 51 13.85 5.22 -20.93
CA SER A 51 14.54 5.42 -19.66
C SER A 51 13.97 4.57 -18.52
N TRP A 52 12.68 4.25 -18.54
CA TRP A 52 12.01 3.41 -17.53
C TRP A 52 12.46 1.94 -17.59
N ALA A 53 12.76 1.41 -18.78
CA ALA A 53 13.34 0.08 -18.91
C ALA A 53 14.86 0.12 -18.67
N ASP A 54 15.54 1.14 -19.20
CA ASP A 54 17.00 1.24 -19.14
C ASP A 54 17.53 1.45 -17.72
N VAL A 55 16.78 2.12 -16.84
CA VAL A 55 17.13 2.21 -15.40
C VAL A 55 17.08 0.84 -14.70
N LEU A 56 16.13 -0.02 -15.08
CA LEU A 56 16.01 -1.37 -14.52
C LEU A 56 17.10 -2.31 -15.05
N ASP A 57 17.52 -2.12 -16.29
CA ASP A 57 18.62 -2.86 -16.93
C ASP A 57 20.01 -2.36 -16.49
N GLY A 58 20.08 -1.29 -15.68
CA GLY A 58 21.35 -0.71 -15.21
C GLY A 58 22.10 0.13 -16.25
N LYS A 59 21.46 0.48 -17.37
CA LYS A 59 22.05 1.30 -18.45
C LYS A 59 22.03 2.80 -18.13
N LEU A 60 21.28 3.22 -17.13
CA LEU A 60 21.23 4.60 -16.63
C LEU A 60 21.72 4.66 -15.16
N PRO A 61 23.03 4.55 -14.91
CA PRO A 61 23.59 4.60 -13.56
C PRO A 61 23.39 5.96 -12.88
N ASP A 62 23.34 7.04 -13.66
CA ASP A 62 23.16 8.42 -13.16
C ASP A 62 21.68 8.80 -12.98
N HIS A 63 20.74 7.87 -13.21
CA HIS A 63 19.32 8.13 -13.00
C HIS A 63 19.04 8.44 -11.51
N LYS A 64 18.14 9.40 -11.23
CA LYS A 64 17.80 9.85 -9.87
C LYS A 64 17.43 8.70 -8.90
N LEU A 65 16.72 7.68 -9.38
CA LEU A 65 16.40 6.47 -8.59
C LEU A 65 17.60 5.56 -8.25
N LYS A 66 18.76 5.77 -8.88
CA LYS A 66 20.02 5.05 -8.63
C LYS A 66 20.99 5.84 -7.75
N SER A 67 20.68 7.10 -7.43
CA SER A 67 21.53 7.94 -6.59
C SER A 67 21.50 7.50 -5.12
N THR A 68 22.60 7.71 -4.40
CA THR A 68 22.72 7.35 -2.97
C THR A 68 22.02 8.35 -2.04
N ASP A 69 21.90 9.61 -2.46
CA ASP A 69 21.33 10.71 -1.67
C ASP A 69 19.80 10.80 -1.74
N PHE A 70 19.21 10.37 -2.86
CA PHE A 70 17.76 10.36 -3.07
C PHE A 70 17.27 8.96 -3.41
N GLY A 71 17.84 8.32 -4.44
CA GLY A 71 17.34 7.07 -5.01
C GLY A 71 17.23 5.93 -4.00
N GLU A 72 18.30 5.66 -3.24
CA GLU A 72 18.29 4.63 -2.20
C GLU A 72 17.20 4.86 -1.15
N HIS A 73 17.09 6.10 -0.64
CA HIS A 73 16.08 6.46 0.34
C HIS A 73 14.67 6.35 -0.22
N PHE A 74 14.45 6.79 -1.46
CA PHE A 74 13.16 6.72 -2.12
C PHE A 74 12.75 5.26 -2.39
N VAL A 75 13.63 4.42 -2.93
CA VAL A 75 13.36 3.00 -3.15
C VAL A 75 13.06 2.28 -1.83
N ASN A 76 13.84 2.53 -0.78
CA ASN A 76 13.59 1.99 0.57
C ASN A 76 12.22 2.43 1.11
N PHE A 77 11.88 3.72 0.96
CA PHE A 77 10.59 4.27 1.36
C PHE A 77 9.45 3.58 0.59
N GLN A 78 9.58 3.42 -0.72
CA GLN A 78 8.58 2.76 -1.56
C GLN A 78 8.39 1.28 -1.20
N GLY A 79 9.47 0.57 -0.86
CA GLY A 79 9.39 -0.79 -0.30
C GLY A 79 8.64 -0.84 1.03
N ALA A 80 8.99 0.04 1.98
CA ALA A 80 8.35 0.11 3.29
C ALA A 80 6.86 0.50 3.18
N ARG A 81 6.55 1.50 2.34
CA ARG A 81 5.19 1.95 2.05
C ARG A 81 4.35 0.83 1.46
N THR A 82 4.88 0.14 0.45
CA THR A 82 4.19 -0.99 -0.19
C THR A 82 3.91 -2.10 0.81
N LYS A 83 4.91 -2.51 1.62
CA LYS A 83 4.73 -3.51 2.68
C LYS A 83 3.67 -3.09 3.71
N TYR A 84 3.68 -1.84 4.15
CA TYR A 84 2.71 -1.35 5.12
C TYR A 84 1.26 -1.52 4.63
N PHE A 85 0.97 -1.06 3.41
CA PHE A 85 -0.37 -1.16 2.83
C PHE A 85 -0.76 -2.61 2.52
N ASP A 86 0.19 -3.48 2.16
CA ASP A 86 -0.06 -4.92 2.02
C ASP A 86 -0.47 -5.55 3.35
N GLU A 87 0.28 -5.29 4.42
CA GLU A 87 -0.05 -5.78 5.76
C GLU A 87 -1.37 -5.21 6.27
N TYR A 88 -1.66 -3.94 5.98
CA TYR A 88 -2.95 -3.31 6.27
C TYR A 88 -4.11 -4.10 5.65
N PHE A 89 -4.01 -4.43 4.35
CA PHE A 89 -5.05 -5.21 3.69
C PHE A 89 -5.18 -6.62 4.25
N ARG A 90 -4.06 -7.28 4.60
CA ARG A 90 -4.12 -8.59 5.27
C ARG A 90 -4.87 -8.49 6.61
N ARG A 91 -4.58 -7.48 7.42
CA ARG A 91 -5.28 -7.23 8.70
C ARG A 91 -6.77 -6.95 8.48
N ALA A 92 -7.11 -6.08 7.53
CA ALA A 92 -8.51 -5.74 7.25
C ALA A 92 -9.31 -6.94 6.70
N ALA A 93 -8.70 -7.75 5.83
CA ALA A 93 -9.30 -8.98 5.31
C ALA A 93 -9.51 -10.03 6.42
N ALA A 94 -8.54 -10.18 7.33
CA ALA A 94 -8.65 -11.04 8.51
C ALA A 94 -9.74 -10.55 9.49
N ALA A 95 -9.99 -9.25 9.56
CA ALA A 95 -11.08 -8.65 10.32
C ALA A 95 -12.47 -8.78 9.64
N GLY A 96 -12.52 -9.37 8.44
CA GLY A 96 -13.76 -9.71 7.74
C GLY A 96 -14.15 -8.76 6.60
N ALA A 97 -13.33 -7.77 6.25
CA ALA A 97 -13.57 -6.96 5.06
C ALA A 97 -13.49 -7.83 3.80
N ARG A 98 -14.49 -7.70 2.91
CA ARG A 98 -14.54 -8.36 1.59
C ARG A 98 -14.72 -7.39 0.44
N GLN A 99 -14.81 -6.09 0.73
CA GLN A 99 -14.79 -5.03 -0.26
C GLN A 99 -13.53 -4.20 -0.05
N VAL A 100 -12.66 -4.16 -1.05
CA VAL A 100 -11.42 -3.41 -1.03
C VAL A 100 -11.55 -2.26 -2.00
N VAL A 101 -11.24 -1.04 -1.56
CA VAL A 101 -11.30 0.15 -2.39
C VAL A 101 -9.93 0.81 -2.45
N ILE A 102 -9.39 0.90 -3.66
CA ILE A 102 -8.12 1.54 -3.96
C ILE A 102 -8.42 2.83 -4.73
N LEU A 103 -8.24 3.97 -4.08
CA LEU A 103 -8.46 5.30 -4.65
C LEU A 103 -7.20 5.77 -5.37
N ALA A 104 -7.34 6.25 -6.61
CA ALA A 104 -6.23 6.58 -7.50
C ALA A 104 -5.28 5.38 -7.67
N ALA A 105 -5.87 4.26 -8.13
CA ALA A 105 -5.22 2.95 -8.13
C ALA A 105 -3.94 2.89 -8.96
N GLY A 106 -3.72 3.79 -9.90
CA GLY A 106 -2.49 3.91 -10.67
C GLY A 106 -2.02 2.58 -11.22
N LEU A 107 -0.73 2.33 -11.01
CA LEU A 107 -0.06 1.07 -11.33
C LEU A 107 0.01 0.12 -10.12
N ASP A 108 -0.92 0.23 -9.16
CA ASP A 108 -1.07 -0.75 -8.08
C ASP A 108 -1.53 -2.10 -8.66
N SER A 109 -0.80 -3.16 -8.29
CA SER A 109 -1.02 -4.54 -8.71
C SER A 109 -1.57 -5.46 -7.61
N ARG A 110 -1.99 -4.92 -6.46
CA ARG A 110 -2.48 -5.69 -5.30
C ARG A 110 -3.63 -6.63 -5.62
N ALA A 111 -4.53 -6.24 -6.53
CA ALA A 111 -5.60 -7.13 -7.01
C ALA A 111 -5.07 -8.41 -7.69
N TYR A 112 -3.83 -8.40 -8.20
CA TYR A 112 -3.19 -9.49 -8.92
C TYR A 112 -2.17 -10.28 -8.07
N ARG A 113 -1.56 -9.64 -7.05
CA ARG A 113 -0.49 -10.29 -6.27
C ARG A 113 -0.86 -10.68 -4.84
N LEU A 114 -1.83 -10.03 -4.20
CA LEU A 114 -2.20 -10.36 -2.82
C LEU A 114 -3.13 -11.59 -2.74
N PRO A 115 -2.97 -12.44 -1.70
CA PRO A 115 -3.80 -13.64 -1.52
C PRO A 115 -5.15 -13.27 -0.87
N TRP A 116 -6.07 -12.75 -1.66
CA TRP A 116 -7.38 -12.34 -1.18
C TRP A 116 -8.24 -13.55 -0.76
N PRO A 117 -9.02 -13.46 0.33
CA PRO A 117 -10.00 -14.47 0.66
C PRO A 117 -11.10 -14.58 -0.39
N ASP A 118 -11.71 -15.76 -0.51
CA ASP A 118 -12.85 -15.99 -1.42
C ASP A 118 -14.00 -14.98 -1.16
N GLY A 119 -14.64 -14.57 -2.26
CA GLY A 119 -15.70 -13.57 -2.25
C GLY A 119 -15.22 -12.13 -2.10
N THR A 120 -13.90 -11.88 -2.06
CA THR A 120 -13.37 -10.51 -2.06
C THR A 120 -13.61 -9.83 -3.41
N THR A 121 -14.10 -8.59 -3.37
CA THR A 121 -14.15 -7.68 -4.51
C THR A 121 -13.17 -6.53 -4.30
N VAL A 122 -12.29 -6.30 -5.28
CA VAL A 122 -11.34 -5.18 -5.30
C VAL A 122 -11.82 -4.16 -6.32
N PHE A 123 -12.22 -2.99 -5.83
CA PHE A 123 -12.62 -1.82 -6.59
C PHE A 123 -11.42 -0.90 -6.78
N GLU A 124 -11.06 -0.64 -8.02
CA GLU A 124 -10.00 0.29 -8.39
C GLU A 124 -10.61 1.51 -9.06
N LEU A 125 -10.46 2.68 -8.44
CA LEU A 125 -10.91 3.94 -8.98
C LEU A 125 -9.71 4.70 -9.53
N ASP A 126 -9.74 5.02 -10.80
CA ASP A 126 -8.78 5.91 -11.44
C ASP A 126 -9.32 6.41 -12.78
N ARG A 127 -8.59 7.32 -13.42
CA ARG A 127 -8.91 7.82 -14.74
C ARG A 127 -8.85 6.70 -15.79
N PRO A 128 -9.74 6.74 -16.81
CA PRO A 128 -9.88 5.66 -17.79
C PRO A 128 -8.56 5.19 -18.40
N GLN A 129 -7.72 6.13 -18.87
CA GLN A 129 -6.46 5.82 -19.56
C GLN A 129 -5.45 5.08 -18.67
N VAL A 130 -5.46 5.34 -17.36
CA VAL A 130 -4.57 4.69 -16.39
C VAL A 130 -5.00 3.23 -16.17
N LEU A 131 -6.31 3.00 -16.03
CA LEU A 131 -6.87 1.66 -15.89
C LEU A 131 -6.69 0.84 -17.16
N ASP A 132 -6.93 1.44 -18.33
CA ASP A 132 -6.75 0.80 -19.63
C ASP A 132 -5.29 0.35 -19.83
N PHE A 133 -4.33 1.24 -19.62
CA PHE A 133 -2.90 0.91 -19.69
C PHE A 133 -2.53 -0.24 -18.74
N LYS A 134 -2.94 -0.15 -17.47
CA LYS A 134 -2.65 -1.21 -16.48
C LYS A 134 -3.22 -2.56 -16.92
N ARG A 135 -4.46 -2.58 -17.40
CA ARG A 135 -5.13 -3.80 -17.87
C ARG A 135 -4.40 -4.42 -19.05
N GLU A 136 -4.01 -3.63 -20.04
CA GLU A 136 -3.29 -4.09 -21.23
C GLU A 136 -1.93 -4.69 -20.88
N VAL A 137 -1.15 -4.02 -20.02
CA VAL A 137 0.16 -4.51 -19.59
C VAL A 137 0.03 -5.82 -18.80
N LEU A 138 -0.90 -5.89 -17.85
CA LEU A 138 -1.09 -7.10 -17.04
C LEU A 138 -1.64 -8.27 -17.87
N ALA A 139 -2.54 -8.01 -18.81
CA ALA A 139 -3.07 -9.01 -19.73
C ALA A 139 -1.99 -9.57 -20.67
N SER A 140 -1.10 -8.72 -21.19
CA SER A 140 0.02 -9.17 -22.04
C SER A 140 1.02 -10.07 -21.30
N HIS A 141 1.07 -9.97 -19.97
CA HIS A 141 1.87 -10.85 -19.10
C HIS A 141 1.09 -12.08 -18.59
N GLY A 142 -0.14 -12.30 -19.08
CA GLY A 142 -0.99 -13.41 -18.65
C GLY A 142 -1.45 -13.32 -17.20
N ALA A 143 -1.35 -12.15 -16.56
CA ALA A 143 -1.72 -11.98 -15.16
C ALA A 143 -3.24 -12.06 -14.99
N GLN A 144 -3.68 -12.88 -14.03
CA GLN A 144 -5.09 -12.99 -13.65
C GLN A 144 -5.29 -12.37 -12.25
N PRO A 145 -6.36 -11.58 -12.03
CA PRO A 145 -6.70 -11.11 -10.70
C PRO A 145 -6.90 -12.27 -9.72
N ARG A 146 -6.50 -12.08 -8.46
CA ARG A 146 -6.68 -13.05 -7.36
C ARG A 146 -7.97 -12.85 -6.57
N ALA A 147 -8.80 -11.89 -7.01
CA ALA A 147 -10.10 -11.54 -6.46
C ALA A 147 -11.00 -11.05 -7.60
N LEU A 148 -12.30 -10.87 -7.34
CA LEU A 148 -13.16 -10.19 -8.30
C LEU A 148 -12.72 -8.73 -8.41
N ARG A 149 -12.11 -8.36 -9.53
CA ARG A 149 -11.63 -6.99 -9.76
C ARG A 149 -12.67 -6.19 -10.52
N ARG A 150 -12.96 -4.97 -10.05
CA ARG A 150 -13.87 -4.01 -10.71
C ARG A 150 -13.13 -2.70 -10.95
N GLU A 151 -12.93 -2.38 -12.22
CA GLU A 151 -12.41 -1.09 -12.68
C GLU A 151 -13.52 -0.05 -12.68
N ILE A 152 -13.26 1.12 -12.12
CA ILE A 152 -14.19 2.25 -12.10
C ILE A 152 -13.46 3.45 -12.69
N ALA A 153 -13.71 3.68 -13.96
CA ALA A 153 -13.10 4.76 -14.72
C ALA A 153 -13.73 6.11 -14.34
N VAL A 154 -13.13 6.80 -13.37
CA VAL A 154 -13.64 8.07 -12.80
C VAL A 154 -12.50 8.94 -12.29
N ASP A 155 -12.63 10.26 -12.46
CA ASP A 155 -11.77 11.21 -11.76
C ASP A 155 -12.29 11.42 -10.33
N LEU A 156 -11.42 11.34 -9.31
CA LEU A 156 -11.82 11.49 -7.91
C LEU A 156 -12.30 12.91 -7.55
N ARG A 157 -12.25 13.86 -8.48
CA ARG A 157 -12.83 15.19 -8.36
C ARG A 157 -14.31 15.23 -8.76
N ASP A 158 -14.77 14.24 -9.51
CA ASP A 158 -16.16 14.07 -9.92
C ASP A 158 -16.97 13.26 -8.87
N ASP A 159 -18.18 12.82 -9.21
CA ASP A 159 -19.05 12.01 -8.34
C ASP A 159 -18.63 10.52 -8.31
N TRP A 160 -17.38 10.30 -7.90
CA TRP A 160 -16.84 8.96 -7.67
C TRP A 160 -17.62 8.13 -6.62
N PRO A 161 -18.26 8.72 -5.58
CA PRO A 161 -19.07 7.93 -4.65
C PRO A 161 -20.25 7.25 -5.33
N GLN A 162 -20.93 7.96 -6.25
CA GLN A 162 -22.03 7.39 -7.02
C GLN A 162 -21.53 6.31 -7.98
N ALA A 163 -20.45 6.57 -8.72
CA ALA A 163 -19.83 5.59 -9.62
C ALA A 163 -19.43 4.29 -8.89
N LEU A 164 -18.96 4.40 -7.64
CA LEU A 164 -18.65 3.25 -6.79
C LEU A 164 -19.89 2.43 -6.42
N ARG A 165 -20.99 3.08 -6.02
CA ARG A 165 -22.26 2.40 -5.73
C ARG A 165 -22.81 1.69 -6.96
N ASP A 166 -22.81 2.36 -8.10
CA ASP A 166 -23.30 1.81 -9.37
C ASP A 166 -22.48 0.61 -9.85
N SER A 167 -21.21 0.56 -9.43
CA SER A 167 -20.32 -0.58 -9.65
C SER A 167 -20.56 -1.75 -8.68
N GLY A 168 -21.62 -1.71 -7.86
CA GLY A 168 -22.03 -2.80 -6.97
C GLY A 168 -21.37 -2.79 -5.60
N PHE A 169 -20.80 -1.67 -5.17
CA PHE A 169 -20.30 -1.50 -3.80
C PHE A 169 -21.46 -1.41 -2.80
N ASP A 170 -21.41 -2.22 -1.74
CA ASP A 170 -22.37 -2.22 -0.64
C ASP A 170 -21.85 -1.40 0.56
N ALA A 171 -22.39 -0.20 0.74
CA ALA A 171 -22.03 0.68 1.84
C ALA A 171 -22.45 0.17 3.24
N ALA A 172 -23.27 -0.89 3.33
CA ALA A 172 -23.61 -1.52 4.61
C ALA A 172 -22.55 -2.54 5.07
N ALA A 173 -21.79 -3.12 4.15
CA ALA A 173 -20.82 -4.16 4.43
C ALA A 173 -19.42 -3.60 4.81
N PRO A 174 -18.63 -4.33 5.62
CA PRO A 174 -17.28 -3.92 5.98
C PRO A 174 -16.37 -3.82 4.75
N SER A 175 -15.63 -2.72 4.66
CA SER A 175 -14.75 -2.40 3.54
C SER A 175 -13.36 -1.93 4.01
N ALA A 176 -12.35 -2.09 3.16
CA ALA A 176 -10.97 -1.65 3.42
C ALA A 176 -10.55 -0.65 2.35
N TRP A 177 -10.15 0.55 2.76
CA TRP A 177 -9.88 1.68 1.87
C TRP A 177 -8.42 2.10 1.95
N ILE A 178 -7.81 2.37 0.80
CA ILE A 178 -6.53 3.08 0.74
C ILE A 178 -6.60 4.34 -0.11
N ALA A 179 -5.90 5.36 0.36
CA ALA A 179 -5.46 6.51 -0.42
C ALA A 179 -3.92 6.58 -0.28
N GLU A 180 -3.22 5.88 -1.17
CA GLU A 180 -1.75 5.81 -1.23
C GLU A 180 -1.26 6.79 -2.31
N GLY A 181 -0.26 7.62 -1.99
CA GLY A 181 0.38 8.54 -2.93
C GLY A 181 -0.56 9.58 -3.54
N LEU A 182 -1.68 9.91 -2.87
CA LEU A 182 -2.76 10.71 -3.46
C LEU A 182 -2.85 12.13 -2.88
N LEU A 183 -2.85 12.28 -1.56
CA LEU A 183 -3.29 13.53 -0.92
C LEU A 183 -2.44 14.75 -1.28
N ILE A 184 -1.13 14.56 -1.49
CA ILE A 184 -0.22 15.65 -1.88
C ILE A 184 -0.57 16.25 -3.25
N TYR A 185 -1.36 15.55 -4.07
CA TYR A 185 -1.83 16.02 -5.38
C TYR A 185 -3.24 16.61 -5.34
N LEU A 186 -3.82 16.79 -4.15
CA LEU A 186 -5.15 17.35 -3.96
C LEU A 186 -5.08 18.63 -3.12
N PRO A 187 -5.79 19.71 -3.51
CA PRO A 187 -5.97 20.85 -2.63
C PRO A 187 -6.73 20.45 -1.36
N ALA A 188 -6.58 21.22 -0.28
CA ALA A 188 -7.18 20.87 1.02
C ALA A 188 -8.69 20.63 0.95
N THR A 189 -9.41 21.39 0.12
CA THR A 189 -10.86 21.22 -0.10
C THR A 189 -11.21 19.91 -0.78
N ALA A 190 -10.37 19.42 -1.69
CA ALA A 190 -10.55 18.12 -2.34
C ALA A 190 -10.19 16.96 -1.39
N GLN A 191 -9.19 17.13 -0.52
CA GLN A 191 -8.90 16.16 0.55
C GLN A 191 -10.12 16.01 1.49
N GLU A 192 -10.73 17.12 1.89
CA GLU A 192 -11.95 17.13 2.73
C GLU A 192 -13.13 16.40 2.05
N ARG A 193 -13.35 16.65 0.75
CA ARG A 193 -14.38 15.97 -0.05
C ARG A 193 -14.11 14.46 -0.16
N LEU A 194 -12.85 14.07 -0.41
CA LEU A 194 -12.45 12.67 -0.47
C LEU A 194 -12.75 11.96 0.85
N PHE A 195 -12.34 12.54 1.99
CA PHE A 195 -12.60 11.96 3.31
C PHE A 195 -14.09 11.89 3.63
N THR A 196 -14.86 12.93 3.28
CA THR A 196 -16.31 12.95 3.44
C THR A 196 -16.98 11.82 2.63
N GLY A 197 -16.54 11.60 1.39
CA GLY A 197 -17.01 10.50 0.56
C GLY A 197 -16.69 9.13 1.18
N ILE A 198 -15.47 8.94 1.67
CA ILE A 198 -15.07 7.71 2.38
C ILE A 198 -15.94 7.49 3.63
N ASP A 199 -16.13 8.49 4.49
CA ASP A 199 -16.98 8.34 5.69
C ASP A 199 -18.44 8.00 5.35
N ALA A 200 -18.97 8.57 4.27
CA ALA A 200 -20.34 8.33 3.82
C ALA A 200 -20.56 6.91 3.25
N LEU A 201 -19.49 6.27 2.76
CA LEU A 201 -19.54 4.96 2.09
C LEU A 201 -19.02 3.82 2.95
N ALA A 202 -18.04 4.08 3.81
CA ALA A 202 -17.53 3.11 4.74
C ALA A 202 -18.67 2.74 5.71
N GLY A 203 -19.13 1.48 5.67
CA GLY A 203 -20.11 0.87 6.58
C GLY A 203 -19.46 0.25 7.81
N ARG A 204 -20.21 -0.04 8.89
CA ARG A 204 -19.66 -0.44 10.21
C ARG A 204 -18.54 -1.49 10.10
N ARG A 205 -17.48 -1.35 10.90
CA ARG A 205 -16.27 -2.21 10.86
C ARG A 205 -15.41 -2.11 9.59
N SER A 206 -15.59 -1.09 8.76
CA SER A 206 -14.62 -0.74 7.73
C SER A 206 -13.27 -0.28 8.31
N HIS A 207 -12.28 -0.21 7.44
CA HIS A 207 -10.91 0.17 7.75
C HIS A 207 -10.45 1.19 6.74
N VAL A 208 -9.64 2.17 7.15
CA VAL A 208 -9.10 3.18 6.23
C VAL A 208 -7.62 3.39 6.54
N ALA A 209 -6.76 3.31 5.53
CA ALA A 209 -5.37 3.70 5.61
C ALA A 209 -5.05 4.78 4.58
N VAL A 210 -4.35 5.81 5.00
CA VAL A 210 -4.08 7.01 4.18
C VAL A 210 -2.62 7.38 4.32
N GLU A 211 -1.95 7.62 3.20
CA GLU A 211 -0.65 8.30 3.20
C GLU A 211 -0.89 9.80 3.34
N ASP A 212 -0.51 10.34 4.50
CA ASP A 212 -0.75 11.74 4.88
C ASP A 212 0.60 12.42 5.19
N GLY A 213 0.87 13.52 4.48
CA GLY A 213 2.06 14.35 4.63
C GLY A 213 1.73 15.69 5.25
N ALA A 214 2.60 16.21 6.11
CA ALA A 214 2.48 17.60 6.55
C ALA A 214 2.95 18.55 5.43
N PRO A 215 2.25 19.67 5.20
CA PRO A 215 2.76 20.72 4.33
C PRO A 215 4.14 21.20 4.77
N MET A 216 4.97 21.54 3.81
CA MET A 216 6.27 22.19 4.01
C MET A 216 6.07 23.65 4.42
N GLY A 217 7.09 24.24 5.05
CA GLY A 217 7.09 25.68 5.32
C GLY A 217 6.97 26.48 4.00
N PRO A 218 6.21 27.58 3.93
CA PRO A 218 5.97 28.30 2.67
C PRO A 218 7.25 28.69 1.94
N ASP A 219 8.26 29.18 2.66
CA ASP A 219 9.53 29.60 2.08
C ASP A 219 10.35 28.41 1.57
N GLU A 220 10.36 27.30 2.32
CA GLU A 220 11.05 26.06 1.94
C GLU A 220 10.43 25.46 0.67
N TYR A 221 9.09 25.44 0.61
CA TYR A 221 8.35 24.97 -0.55
C TYR A 221 8.61 25.86 -1.77
N ALA A 222 8.54 27.18 -1.62
CA ALA A 222 8.81 28.12 -2.69
C ALA A 222 10.25 27.96 -3.24
N ALA A 223 11.23 27.76 -2.35
CA ALA A 223 12.61 27.50 -2.75
C ALA A 223 12.74 26.20 -3.56
N LYS A 224 12.06 25.12 -3.15
CA LYS A 224 12.07 23.84 -3.87
C LYS A 224 11.40 23.92 -5.25
N VAL A 225 10.30 24.66 -5.36
CA VAL A 225 9.64 24.91 -6.65
C VAL A 225 10.56 25.71 -7.57
N GLU A 226 11.29 26.70 -7.05
CA GLU A 226 12.20 27.50 -7.87
C GLU A 226 13.45 26.71 -8.29
N GLU A 227 14.02 25.88 -7.39
CA GLU A 227 15.13 24.96 -7.70
C GLU A 227 14.76 24.03 -8.87
N GLU A 228 13.59 23.41 -8.80
CA GLU A 228 13.08 22.52 -9.85
C GLU A 228 12.83 23.27 -11.18
N ARG A 229 12.30 24.50 -11.13
CA ARG A 229 12.12 25.33 -12.32
C ARG A 229 13.44 25.70 -12.98
N ALA A 230 14.45 26.06 -12.19
CA ALA A 230 15.77 26.39 -12.68
C ALA A 230 16.42 25.17 -13.35
N ALA A 231 16.37 23.99 -12.71
CA ALA A 231 16.90 22.76 -13.28
C ALA A 231 16.22 22.39 -14.61
N ILE A 232 14.89 22.48 -14.70
CA ILE A 232 14.14 22.23 -15.94
C ILE A 232 14.50 23.26 -17.02
N ALA A 233 14.65 24.54 -16.67
CA ALA A 233 15.05 25.58 -17.61
C ALA A 233 16.46 25.37 -18.16
N GLU A 234 17.35 24.74 -17.39
CA GLU A 234 18.70 24.33 -17.79
C GLU A 234 18.73 23.00 -18.58
N GLY A 235 17.57 22.38 -18.82
CA GLY A 235 17.41 21.20 -19.68
C GLY A 235 17.48 19.87 -18.94
N ALA A 236 17.36 19.86 -17.61
CA ALA A 236 17.27 18.61 -16.86
C ALA A 236 15.97 17.86 -17.20
N GLU A 237 16.07 16.55 -17.42
CA GLU A 237 14.91 15.64 -17.49
C GLU A 237 14.37 15.38 -16.07
N GLU A 238 14.03 16.46 -15.34
CA GLU A 238 13.45 16.36 -14.01
C GLU A 238 11.94 16.10 -14.06
N HIS A 239 11.49 15.18 -13.22
CA HIS A 239 10.08 15.06 -12.89
C HIS A 239 9.68 16.27 -12.02
N PRO A 240 8.72 17.11 -12.46
CA PRO A 240 8.40 18.39 -11.81
C PRO A 240 7.57 18.19 -10.54
N PHE A 241 8.03 17.35 -9.61
CA PHE A 241 7.32 16.88 -8.44
C PHE A 241 6.74 18.02 -7.60
N PHE A 242 7.55 19.02 -7.23
CA PHE A 242 7.10 20.12 -6.38
C PHE A 242 6.09 21.00 -7.11
N GLN A 243 6.14 21.12 -8.43
CA GLN A 243 5.10 21.80 -9.20
C GLN A 243 3.78 21.03 -9.31
N LEU A 244 3.76 19.72 -9.04
CA LEU A 244 2.53 18.92 -8.98
C LEU A 244 1.86 18.94 -7.60
N VAL A 245 2.59 19.29 -6.54
CA VAL A 245 2.11 19.22 -5.16
C VAL A 245 1.20 20.40 -4.84
N TYR A 246 0.13 20.14 -4.09
CA TYR A 246 -0.60 21.17 -3.35
C TYR A 246 -0.03 21.22 -1.94
N ASN A 247 0.72 22.27 -1.60
CA ASN A 247 1.32 22.45 -0.26
C ASN A 247 0.29 22.93 0.77
N GLU A 248 -0.84 22.24 0.81
CA GLU A 248 -2.00 22.52 1.65
C GLU A 248 -2.51 21.22 2.27
N ARG A 249 -3.22 21.33 3.38
CA ARG A 249 -3.88 20.18 4.01
C ARG A 249 -5.12 20.64 4.75
N CYS A 250 -6.17 19.81 4.75
CA CYS A 250 -7.26 19.95 5.72
C CYS A 250 -6.78 19.47 7.11
N ALA A 251 -7.60 18.74 7.87
CA ALA A 251 -7.13 18.10 9.09
C ALA A 251 -6.28 16.86 8.76
N PRO A 252 -5.26 16.51 9.57
CA PRO A 252 -4.56 15.24 9.45
C PRO A 252 -5.56 14.08 9.38
N ALA A 253 -5.37 13.12 8.47
CA ALA A 253 -6.36 12.07 8.18
C ALA A 253 -6.79 11.32 9.46
N ALA A 254 -5.84 11.00 10.34
CA ALA A 254 -6.13 10.33 11.61
C ALA A 254 -7.00 11.17 12.56
N GLU A 255 -6.85 12.49 12.56
CA GLU A 255 -7.68 13.40 13.36
C GLU A 255 -9.05 13.59 12.72
N TRP A 256 -9.10 13.72 11.39
CA TRP A 256 -10.34 13.86 10.63
C TRP A 256 -11.27 12.66 10.84
N PHE A 257 -10.77 11.45 10.54
CA PHE A 257 -11.52 10.21 10.73
C PHE A 257 -11.75 9.90 12.22
N GLY A 258 -10.86 10.36 13.10
CA GLY A 258 -11.03 10.26 14.55
C GLY A 258 -12.22 11.06 15.10
N ARG A 259 -12.43 12.29 14.60
CA ARG A 259 -13.60 13.12 14.95
C ARG A 259 -14.88 12.52 14.39
N ALA A 260 -14.89 12.13 13.12
CA ALA A 260 -16.03 11.43 12.51
C ALA A 260 -16.38 10.15 13.28
N ARG A 261 -15.38 9.44 13.82
CA ARG A 261 -15.57 8.27 14.69
C ARG A 261 -16.22 8.64 16.02
N LEU A 262 -15.86 9.74 16.68
CA LEU A 262 -16.45 10.11 17.97
C LEU A 262 -17.94 10.44 17.82
N ASP A 263 -18.33 11.04 16.71
CA ASP A 263 -19.73 11.38 16.45
C ASP A 263 -20.58 10.14 16.12
N ARG A 264 -19.97 9.04 15.65
CA ARG A 264 -20.70 7.96 14.94
C ARG A 264 -20.26 6.51 15.21
N GLY A 265 -19.15 6.29 15.90
CA GLY A 265 -18.66 4.99 16.41
C GLY A 265 -18.14 3.98 15.37
N ARG A 266 -17.49 4.39 14.27
CA ARG A 266 -17.43 3.55 13.06
C ARG A 266 -16.13 2.75 12.73
N TYR A 267 -14.89 3.29 12.75
CA TYR A 267 -13.68 2.59 12.19
C TYR A 267 -12.35 2.73 12.99
N ALA A 268 -11.32 1.96 12.62
CA ALA A 268 -9.94 2.05 13.14
C ALA A 268 -8.98 2.66 12.10
N VAL A 269 -8.14 3.63 12.52
CA VAL A 269 -7.12 4.28 11.68
C VAL A 269 -5.73 3.91 12.20
N GLU A 270 -4.83 3.52 11.30
CA GLU A 270 -3.45 3.18 11.62
C GLU A 270 -2.50 4.19 10.95
N ARG A 271 -1.55 4.74 11.72
CA ARG A 271 -0.56 5.73 11.24
C ARG A 271 0.74 5.04 10.85
N LEU A 272 1.35 5.51 9.76
CA LEU A 272 2.75 5.24 9.45
C LEU A 272 3.66 6.08 10.38
N PRO A 273 4.75 5.52 10.94
CA PRO A 273 5.77 6.32 11.61
C PRO A 273 6.52 7.23 10.61
N ARG A 274 6.84 8.46 11.04
CA ARG A 274 7.54 9.48 10.25
C ARG A 274 8.99 9.06 9.97
N SER A 275 9.45 9.17 8.73
CA SER A 275 10.88 9.29 8.40
C SER A 275 11.26 10.77 8.36
N GLY A 276 12.05 11.23 9.33
CA GLY A 276 12.60 12.59 9.32
C GLY A 276 13.00 13.08 10.70
N GLY A 277 14.30 12.95 11.01
CA GLY A 277 14.93 13.54 12.19
C GLY A 277 16.44 13.38 12.12
N SER A 278 17.14 14.48 11.81
CA SER A 278 18.60 14.57 11.82
C SER A 278 19.22 14.20 13.18
N PRO A 279 20.48 13.72 13.21
CA PRO A 279 21.05 13.03 14.36
C PRO A 279 21.52 14.01 15.43
N GLY A 280 20.98 13.92 16.64
CA GLY A 280 21.51 14.68 17.76
C GLY A 280 20.59 14.77 18.95
N THR A 281 20.58 13.74 19.79
CA THR A 281 20.77 13.85 21.25
C THR A 281 20.55 12.47 21.89
N ARG A 282 21.59 11.95 22.52
CA ARG A 282 21.51 10.78 23.40
C ARG A 282 20.64 11.13 24.60
N THR A 283 19.56 10.41 24.81
CA THR A 283 18.96 10.25 26.14
C THR A 283 18.84 8.76 26.43
N GLY A 284 19.60 8.35 27.45
CA GLY A 284 19.84 6.96 27.79
C GLY A 284 18.60 6.23 28.30
N ILE A 285 18.33 5.08 27.72
CA ILE A 285 17.44 4.07 28.30
C ILE A 285 18.30 3.26 29.28
N ARG A 286 18.03 3.44 30.58
CA ARG A 286 18.54 2.54 31.63
C ARG A 286 17.84 1.20 31.48
N SER A 287 18.64 0.16 31.28
CA SER A 287 18.26 -1.24 31.44
C SER A 287 17.78 -1.50 32.86
N ARG A 288 16.59 -2.09 33.01
CA ARG A 288 16.24 -2.91 34.17
C ARG A 288 15.96 -4.33 33.70
N ALA A 289 16.92 -5.17 34.01
CA ALA A 289 16.81 -6.62 33.97
C ALA A 289 15.88 -7.15 35.08
N ASP A 290 15.47 -8.39 34.87
CA ASP A 290 15.08 -9.41 35.85
C ASP A 290 13.74 -9.26 36.59
N VAL A 291 12.75 -9.99 36.08
CA VAL A 291 11.78 -10.69 36.93
C VAL A 291 11.69 -12.15 36.48
N ARG A 292 12.31 -13.04 37.26
CA ARG A 292 12.12 -14.50 37.20
C ARG A 292 10.78 -14.88 37.85
N PRO A 293 10.06 -15.90 37.35
CA PRO A 293 8.97 -16.51 38.10
C PRO A 293 9.49 -17.54 39.12
N GLN A 294 8.96 -17.50 40.33
CA GLN A 294 9.19 -18.49 41.39
C GLN A 294 8.25 -19.68 41.22
N HIS A 295 8.82 -20.89 41.15
CA HIS A 295 8.13 -22.16 41.41
C HIS A 295 8.23 -22.50 42.90
N PRO A 296 7.19 -23.07 43.54
CA PRO A 296 7.35 -23.87 44.76
C PRO A 296 7.67 -25.33 44.41
N GLY A 297 8.61 -25.91 45.16
CA GLY A 297 9.26 -27.17 44.89
C GLY A 297 8.51 -28.46 45.28
N GLN A 298 8.79 -29.48 44.47
CA GLN A 298 9.21 -30.86 44.79
C GLN A 298 8.52 -31.67 45.91
N CYS A 299 7.97 -32.83 45.51
CA CYS A 299 8.18 -34.11 46.20
C CYS A 299 8.28 -35.28 45.20
N ARG A 300 9.15 -36.24 45.55
CA ARG A 300 9.83 -37.29 44.74
C ARG A 300 8.93 -38.43 44.21
N PRO A 301 9.42 -39.24 43.23
CA PRO A 301 8.79 -40.49 42.81
C PRO A 301 9.28 -41.71 43.61
N ARG A 302 8.41 -42.71 43.81
CA ARG A 302 8.77 -44.10 44.17
C ARG A 302 8.19 -45.07 43.15
N LEU A 303 9.08 -45.87 42.57
CA LEU A 303 8.79 -47.11 41.85
C LEU A 303 8.33 -48.20 42.84
N THR A 304 7.37 -49.05 42.45
CA THR A 304 7.52 -50.53 42.40
C THR A 304 6.30 -51.25 41.80
N ALA A 305 6.62 -52.12 40.84
CA ALA A 305 5.96 -53.33 40.29
C ALA A 305 4.62 -53.88 40.85
N HIS A 306 3.78 -54.37 39.93
CA HIS A 306 3.27 -55.75 40.00
C HIS A 306 2.85 -56.33 38.63
N ARG A 307 3.27 -57.58 38.39
CA ARG A 307 2.93 -58.48 37.26
C ARG A 307 1.48 -59.01 37.35
N SER A 308 0.90 -59.43 36.21
CA SER A 308 0.22 -60.74 35.93
C SER A 308 -0.55 -60.65 34.58
N ARG A 309 -0.03 -61.19 33.46
CA ARG A 309 -0.26 -62.52 32.84
C ARG A 309 -1.69 -62.86 32.36
N CYS A 310 -1.77 -63.01 31.03
CA CYS A 310 -2.40 -64.10 30.24
C CYS A 310 -3.93 -64.29 30.24
N ARG A 311 -4.55 -64.18 29.04
CA ARG A 311 -5.01 -65.34 28.23
C ARG A 311 -5.48 -64.91 26.82
N HIS A 312 -4.83 -65.49 25.80
CA HIS A 312 -5.39 -65.85 24.49
C HIS A 312 -6.10 -67.23 24.65
N PRO A 313 -7.03 -67.64 23.75
CA PRO A 313 -6.78 -68.02 22.34
C PRO A 313 -7.75 -67.30 21.38
N GLY A 314 -7.54 -67.12 20.08
CA GLY A 314 -6.83 -67.95 19.09
C GLY A 314 -7.89 -68.65 18.23
N LEU A 315 -7.98 -68.30 16.94
CA LEU A 315 -8.21 -69.22 15.82
C LEU A 315 -8.01 -68.49 14.47
N HIS A 316 -7.05 -69.03 13.72
CA HIS A 316 -6.62 -68.74 12.35
C HIS A 316 -7.54 -69.44 11.32
N ASN A 317 -7.66 -68.86 10.11
CA ASN A 317 -7.21 -69.40 8.79
C ASN A 317 -7.93 -68.60 7.68
N GLU A 318 -7.21 -67.84 6.83
CA GLU A 318 -6.41 -68.22 5.64
C GLU A 318 -7.22 -68.46 4.35
N ASN A 319 -6.85 -67.67 3.32
CA ASN A 319 -6.70 -68.00 1.88
C ASN A 319 -7.97 -68.44 1.09
N HIS A 320 -8.18 -68.16 -0.21
CA HIS A 320 -7.41 -67.60 -1.32
C HIS A 320 -8.38 -67.36 -2.51
N VAL A 321 -8.04 -66.42 -3.39
CA VAL A 321 -8.21 -66.43 -4.87
C VAL A 321 -9.61 -66.66 -5.48
N GLN A 322 -10.14 -65.63 -6.15
CA GLN A 322 -10.22 -65.52 -7.62
C GLN A 322 -10.30 -64.04 -8.03
#